data_AF-A0A9P9PYR7-F1
#
_entry.id   AF-A0A9P9PYR7-F1
#
_cell.length_a   1.000
_cell.length_b   1.000
_cell.length_c   1.000
_cell.angle_alpha   90.00
_cell.angle_beta   90.00
_cell.angle_gamma   90.00
#
_symmetry.space_group_name_H-M   'P 1'
#
loop_
_entity.id
_entity.type
_entity.pdbx_description
1 polymer ?
#
loop_
_entity_poly.entity_id
_entity_poly.type
_entity_poly.pdbx_seq_one_letter_code
_entity_poly.pdbx_strand_id
1 'polypeptide(L)' 'MTLYHSLGLENWRASTEEVRLAWRKVALENHPDKVVEKDKEAATMKMQQLNAARDMLSDRKRRCRYHVDGKLPWAA' A
#
# COMPACT_ATOMS: atom_id res chain seq x y z
N MET A 1 -0.97 8.14 -9.06
CA MET A 1 -1.52 8.61 -7.75
C MET A 1 -2.20 7.48 -6.99
N THR A 2 -2.83 6.51 -7.67
CA THR A 2 -3.57 5.39 -7.06
C THR A 2 -2.78 4.59 -6.00
N LEU A 3 -1.49 4.35 -6.22
CA LEU A 3 -0.62 3.62 -5.27
C LEU A 3 -0.32 4.41 -3.99
N TYR A 4 -0.34 5.74 -4.06
CA TYR A 4 -0.18 6.61 -2.89
C TYR A 4 -1.51 6.69 -2.11
N HIS A 5 -2.62 6.86 -2.83
CA HIS A 5 -3.95 6.85 -2.25
C HIS A 5 -4.31 5.53 -1.53
N SER A 6 -3.85 4.38 -2.01
CA SER A 6 -4.07 3.10 -1.31
C SER A 6 -3.44 3.06 0.08
N LEU A 7 -2.39 3.86 0.31
CA LEU A 7 -1.76 4.03 1.63
C LEU A 7 -2.31 5.24 2.40
N GLY A 8 -3.27 5.97 1.85
CA GLY A 8 -3.78 7.22 2.44
C GLY A 8 -2.82 8.42 2.28
N LEU A 9 -1.92 8.37 1.29
CA LEU A 9 -1.01 9.47 0.98
C LEU A 9 -1.60 10.35 -0.12
N GLU A 10 -1.61 11.65 0.11
CA GLU A 10 -2.18 12.64 -0.81
C GLU A 10 -1.25 12.96 -1.98
N ASN A 11 0.06 12.82 -1.79
CA ASN A 11 1.04 13.27 -2.77
C ASN A 11 2.20 12.29 -2.98
N TRP A 12 2.82 12.41 -4.15
CA TRP A 12 3.98 11.61 -4.55
C TRP A 12 5.28 12.07 -3.89
N ARG A 13 5.24 13.15 -3.11
CA ARG A 13 6.38 13.71 -2.36
C ARG A 13 6.63 12.99 -1.03
N ALA A 14 5.70 12.13 -0.60
CA ALA A 14 5.84 11.34 0.62
C ALA A 14 7.20 10.61 0.68
N SER A 15 7.89 10.81 1.79
CA SER A 15 9.17 10.20 2.13
C SER A 15 8.98 8.71 2.43
N THR A 16 10.04 7.91 2.36
CA THR A 16 9.98 6.47 2.69
C THR A 16 9.46 6.24 4.12
N GLU A 17 9.82 7.12 5.06
CA GLU A 17 9.31 7.08 6.43
C GLU A 17 7.80 7.37 6.50
N GLU A 18 7.30 8.36 5.76
CA GLU A 18 5.86 8.66 5.68
C GLU A 18 5.09 7.50 5.07
N VAL A 19 5.63 6.87 4.02
CA VAL A 19 5.08 5.65 3.40
C VAL A 19 4.98 4.52 4.43
N ARG A 20 6.02 4.32 5.24
CA ARG A 20 6.05 3.28 6.28
C ARG A 20 5.05 3.56 7.40
N LEU A 21 4.93 4.82 7.83
CA LEU A 21 3.97 5.24 8.85
C LEU A 21 2.53 5.09 8.36
N ALA A 22 2.24 5.56 7.15
CA ALA A 22 0.92 5.45 6.53
C ALA A 22 0.53 3.98 6.34
N TRP A 23 1.45 3.14 5.83
CA TRP A 23 1.24 1.69 5.74
C TRP A 23 0.92 1.08 7.11
N ARG A 24 1.67 1.40 8.16
CA ARG A 24 1.40 0.87 9.52
C ARG A 24 0.00 1.24 10.00
N LYS A 25 -0.41 2.49 9.78
CA LYS A 25 -1.74 2.98 10.18
C LYS A 25 -2.84 2.18 9.47
N VAL A 26 -2.79 2.09 8.15
CA VAL A 26 -3.81 1.39 7.36
C VAL A 26 -3.79 -0.12 7.61
N ALA A 27 -2.61 -0.72 7.83
CA ALA A 27 -2.50 -2.15 8.15
C ALA A 27 -3.10 -2.50 9.52
N LEU A 28 -2.97 -1.61 10.52
CA LEU A 28 -3.60 -1.79 11.83
C LEU A 28 -5.12 -1.64 11.78
N GLU A 29 -5.62 -0.77 10.89
CA GLU A 29 -7.06 -0.59 10.66
C GLU A 29 -7.69 -1.77 9.92
N ASN A 30 -6.96 -2.39 8.99
CA ASN A 30 -7.43 -3.51 8.18
C ASN A 30 -6.89 -4.87 8.64
N HIS A 31 -6.43 -4.97 9.89
CA HIS A 31 -5.81 -6.20 10.40
C HIS A 31 -6.86 -7.34 10.49
N PRO A 32 -6.55 -8.57 10.03
CA PRO A 32 -7.48 -9.70 10.01
C PRO A 32 -8.01 -10.10 11.40
N ASP A 33 -7.28 -9.74 12.45
CA ASP A 33 -7.67 -9.95 13.87
C ASP A 33 -8.84 -9.05 14.31
N LYS A 34 -9.04 -7.90 13.65
CA LYS A 34 -10.11 -6.95 13.98
C LYS A 34 -11.36 -7.12 13.12
N VAL A 35 -11.33 -8.00 12.12
CA VAL A 35 -12.47 -8.25 11.23
C VAL A 35 -13.10 -9.61 11.52
N VAL A 36 -14.39 -9.72 11.24
CA VAL A 36 -15.13 -10.98 11.37
C VAL A 36 -14.61 -12.02 10.37
N GLU A 37 -14.79 -13.31 10.67
CA GLU A 37 -14.32 -14.45 9.84
C GLU A 37 -14.62 -14.28 8.35
N LYS A 38 -15.81 -13.77 8.03
CA LYS A 38 -16.29 -13.55 6.66
C LYS A 38 -15.50 -12.48 5.88
N ASP A 39 -14.87 -11.55 6.58
CA ASP A 39 -14.10 -10.46 5.99
C ASP A 39 -12.59 -10.70 6.05
N LYS A 40 -12.13 -11.82 6.66
CA LYS A 40 -10.70 -12.15 6.76
C LYS A 40 -10.04 -12.27 5.39
N GLU A 41 -10.71 -12.84 4.39
CA GLU A 41 -10.18 -12.92 3.02
C GLU A 41 -10.01 -11.54 2.39
N ALA A 42 -11.02 -10.68 2.50
CA ALA A 42 -10.97 -9.31 1.98
C ALA A 42 -9.88 -8.49 2.69
N ALA A 43 -9.78 -8.62 4.02
CA ALA A 43 -8.72 -8.01 4.81
C ALA A 43 -7.34 -8.50 4.37
N THR A 44 -7.18 -9.80 4.13
CA THR A 44 -5.92 -10.40 3.65
C THR A 44 -5.54 -9.86 2.28
N MET A 45 -6.46 -9.82 1.32
CA MET A 45 -6.20 -9.24 -0.01
C MET A 45 -5.81 -7.77 0.08
N LYS A 46 -6.52 -7.00 0.90
CA LYS A 46 -6.20 -5.57 1.10
C LYS A 46 -4.83 -5.39 1.74
N MET A 47 -4.48 -6.23 2.72
CA MET A 47 -3.19 -6.20 3.38
C MET A 47 -2.04 -6.58 2.42
N GLN A 48 -2.27 -7.51 1.48
CA GLN A 48 -1.34 -7.82 0.40
C GLN A 48 -1.12 -6.62 -0.52
N GLN A 49 -2.18 -5.91 -0.91
CA GLN A 49 -2.08 -4.68 -1.72
C GLN A 49 -1.28 -3.60 -0.99
N LEU A 50 -1.54 -3.38 0.32
CA LEU A 50 -0.82 -2.42 1.14
C LEU A 50 0.67 -2.76 1.24
N ASN A 51 1.02 -4.04 1.44
CA ASN A 51 2.40 -4.51 1.47
C ASN A 51 3.10 -4.26 0.13
N ALA A 52 2.45 -4.61 -0.99
CA ALA A 52 3.00 -4.38 -2.32
C ALA A 52 3.20 -2.89 -2.61
N ALA A 53 2.26 -2.03 -2.21
CA ALA A 53 2.38 -0.57 -2.34
C ALA A 53 3.58 -0.04 -1.53
N ARG A 54 3.70 -0.44 -0.26
CA ARG A 54 4.80 -0.05 0.61
C ARG A 54 6.15 -0.48 0.02
N ASP A 55 6.29 -1.73 -0.42
CA ASP A 55 7.55 -2.26 -0.94
C ASP A 55 7.96 -1.55 -2.25
N MET A 56 6.99 -1.26 -3.12
CA MET A 56 7.22 -0.51 -4.34
C MET A 56 7.64 0.94 -4.07
N LEU A 57 7.03 1.61 -3.08
CA LEU A 57 7.36 2.99 -2.72
C LEU A 57 8.63 3.13 -1.89
N SER A 58 9.02 2.08 -1.16
CA SER A 58 10.23 2.06 -0.35
C SER A 58 11.48 1.86 -1.21
N ASP A 59 11.37 1.10 -2.30
CA ASP A 59 12.45 0.92 -3.27
C ASP A 59 12.43 2.04 -4.31
N ARG A 60 13.49 2.86 -4.32
CA ARG A 60 13.63 3.97 -5.26
C ARG A 60 13.54 3.54 -6.73
N LYS A 61 14.10 2.38 -7.10
CA LYS A 61 14.05 1.88 -8.49
C LYS A 61 12.62 1.48 -8.86
N ARG A 62 11.92 0.77 -7.97
CA ARG A 62 10.52 0.35 -8.20
C ARG A 62 9.58 1.55 -8.22
N ARG A 63 9.79 2.54 -7.34
CA ARG A 63 9.04 3.80 -7.32
C ARG A 63 9.24 4.62 -8.58
N CYS A 64 10.48 4.75 -9.05
CA CYS A 64 10.75 5.41 -10.34
C CYS A 64 10.05 4.70 -11.48
N ARG A 65 10.09 3.36 -11.51
CA ARG A 65 9.35 2.57 -12.51
C ARG A 65 7.85 2.82 -12.41
N TYR A 66 7.25 2.75 -11.22
CA TYR A 66 5.85 3.12 -11.03
C TYR A 66 5.50 4.53 -11.58
N HIS A 67 6.39 5.51 -11.42
CA HIS A 67 6.18 6.86 -11.95
C HIS A 67 6.24 6.95 -13.48
N VAL A 68 6.99 6.04 -14.13
CA VAL A 68 7.12 5.98 -15.59
C VAL A 68 5.99 5.15 -16.20
N ASP A 69 5.71 3.97 -15.66
CA ASP A 69 4.78 3.00 -16.23
C ASP A 69 3.33 3.25 -15.80
N GLY A 70 3.12 3.82 -14.60
CA GLY A 70 1.82 3.91 -13.94
C GLY A 70 1.24 2.56 -13.45
N LYS A 71 1.97 1.44 -13.62
CA LYS A 71 1.49 0.08 -13.33
C LYS A 71 1.41 -0.23 -11.83
N LEU A 72 0.26 -0.70 -11.37
CA LEU A 72 0.10 -1.15 -9.98
C LEU A 72 0.60 -2.58 -9.82
N PRO A 73 1.27 -2.93 -8.71
CA PRO A 73 1.89 -4.24 -8.52
C PRO A 73 0.88 -5.40 -8.38
N TRP A 74 -0.40 -5.10 -8.16
CA TRP A 74 -1.50 -6.08 -8.12
C TRP A 74 -2.46 -5.97 -9.31
N ALA A 75 -2.25 -5.01 -10.21
CA ALA A 75 -2.98 -4.91 -11.47
C ALA A 75 -2.04 -5.42 -12.57
N ALA A 76 -1.90 -6.75 -12.62
CA ALA A 76 -1.21 -7.45 -13.70
C ALA A 76 -2.21 -7.87 -14.77
#